data_AF-A0A5C8Z9D7-F1
#
_entry.id   AF-A0A5C8Z9D7-F1
#
_cell.length_a   1.000
_cell.length_b   1.000
_cell.length_c   1.000
_cell.angle_alpha   90.00
_cell.angle_beta   90.00
_cell.angle_gamma   90.00
#
_symmetry.space_group_name_H-M   'P 1'
#
loop_
_entity.id
_entity.type
_entity.pdbx_description
1 polymer ?
#
loop_
_entity_poly.entity_id
_entity_poly.type
_entity_poly.pdbx_seq_one_letter_code
_entity_poly.pdbx_strand_id
1 'polypeptide(L)'
;MNKTPTKIDFNRAEQRLSLDWPNGESFQYSAEFLRVYSPSAEVRGHGEGNETLQVGKKFVTIKHLEMAGRYALRIHFDDGHDSGIYDWNYLYRIGEKQSLYWQDYLAKLEQAGQSREPNFINITQL
;
A
#
# COMPACT_ATOMS: atom_id res chain seq x y z
N MET A 1 -20.77 4.40 8.66
CA MET A 1 -20.78 5.67 7.90
C MET A 1 -19.93 5.44 6.66
N ASN A 2 -20.51 5.56 5.46
CA ASN A 2 -19.75 5.36 4.21
C ASN A 2 -18.82 6.55 4.01
N LYS A 3 -17.58 6.46 4.50
CA LYS A 3 -16.54 7.44 4.19
C LYS A 3 -16.20 7.27 2.72
N THR A 4 -16.47 8.27 1.90
CA THR A 4 -16.07 8.31 0.48
C THR A 4 -15.22 9.56 0.32
N PRO A 5 -14.04 9.47 -0.32
CA PRO A 5 -13.21 10.65 -0.51
C PRO A 5 -13.90 11.65 -1.43
N THR A 6 -13.75 12.94 -1.15
CA THR A 6 -14.25 14.03 -1.99
C THR A 6 -13.32 14.31 -3.17
N LYS A 7 -12.03 13.97 -3.03
CA LYS A 7 -11.03 14.10 -4.08
C LYS A 7 -10.02 12.95 -4.02
N ILE A 8 -9.62 12.51 -5.20
CA ILE A 8 -8.61 11.47 -5.42
C ILE A 8 -7.59 12.07 -6.38
N ASP A 9 -6.34 12.18 -5.94
CA ASP A 9 -5.26 12.73 -6.73
C ASP A 9 -4.07 11.76 -6.69
N PHE A 10 -3.45 11.48 -7.84
CA PHE A 10 -2.29 10.61 -7.92
C PHE A 10 -1.14 11.33 -8.62
N ASN A 11 -0.09 11.58 -7.85
CA ASN A 11 1.16 12.09 -8.39
C ASN A 11 2.04 10.93 -8.86
N ARG A 12 2.07 10.71 -10.18
CA ARG A 12 2.87 9.65 -10.80
C ARG A 12 4.38 9.89 -10.69
N ALA A 13 4.85 11.13 -10.62
CA ALA A 13 6.27 11.41 -10.47
C ALA A 13 6.77 11.04 -9.05
N GLU A 14 5.97 11.35 -8.03
CA GLU A 14 6.29 11.07 -6.63
C GLU A 14 5.79 9.70 -6.15
N GLN A 15 5.00 9.00 -6.96
CA GLN A 15 4.37 7.73 -6.61
C GLN A 15 3.52 7.83 -5.32
N ARG A 16 2.75 8.93 -5.23
CA ARG A 16 1.90 9.25 -4.08
C ARG A 16 0.43 9.40 -4.47
N LEU A 17 -0.43 8.72 -3.73
CA LEU A 17 -1.89 8.85 -3.80
C LEU A 17 -2.36 9.75 -2.66
N SER A 18 -3.03 10.85 -2.99
CA SER A 18 -3.65 11.77 -2.04
C SER A 18 -5.17 11.60 -2.07
N LEU A 19 -5.76 11.44 -0.88
CA LEU A 19 -7.20 11.31 -0.69
C LEU A 19 -7.68 12.38 0.28
N ASP A 20 -8.61 13.22 -0.17
CA ASP A 20 -9.29 14.21 0.66
C ASP A 20 -10.66 13.69 1.09
N TRP A 21 -11.04 13.95 2.34
CA TRP A 21 -12.24 13.44 2.97
C TRP A 21 -13.22 14.58 3.30
N PRO A 22 -14.53 14.29 3.37
CA PRO A 22 -15.56 15.31 3.59
C PRO A 22 -15.47 16.01 4.95
N ASN A 23 -14.74 15.45 5.90
CA ASN A 23 -14.47 16.06 7.20
C ASN A 23 -13.23 16.97 7.21
N GLY A 24 -12.63 17.22 6.06
CA GLY A 24 -11.45 18.09 5.92
C GLY A 24 -10.12 17.40 6.19
N GLU A 25 -10.13 16.09 6.48
CA GLU A 25 -8.89 15.32 6.57
C GLU A 25 -8.36 14.98 5.18
N SER A 26 -7.04 14.97 5.06
CA SER A 26 -6.35 14.57 3.83
C SER A 26 -5.24 13.59 4.18
N PHE A 27 -5.18 12.47 3.48
CA PHE A 27 -4.15 11.46 3.67
C PHE A 27 -3.37 11.24 2.38
N GLN A 28 -2.06 11.10 2.50
CA GLN A 28 -1.16 10.80 1.39
C GLN A 28 -0.53 9.42 1.60
N TYR A 29 -0.50 8.59 0.58
CA TYR A 29 0.04 7.24 0.64
C TYR A 29 1.08 7.04 -0.45
N SER A 30 2.26 6.58 -0.06
CA SER A 30 3.27 6.12 -1.02
C SER A 30 2.87 4.79 -1.63
N ALA A 31 3.30 4.52 -2.87
CA ALA A 31 3.11 3.24 -3.55
C ALA A 31 3.60 2.06 -2.69
N GLU A 32 4.76 2.19 -2.03
CA GLU A 32 5.28 1.18 -1.11
C GLU A 32 4.31 0.88 0.03
N PHE A 33 3.82 1.91 0.72
CA PHE A 33 2.91 1.75 1.84
C PHE A 33 1.63 1.02 1.43
N LEU A 34 1.03 1.42 0.31
CA LEU A 34 -0.16 0.75 -0.22
C LEU A 34 0.13 -0.71 -0.59
N ARG A 35 1.29 -1.00 -1.19
CA ARG A 35 1.65 -2.35 -1.61
C ARG A 35 1.88 -3.30 -0.45
N VAL A 36 2.56 -2.85 0.61
CA VAL A 36 2.86 -3.68 1.80
C VAL A 36 1.63 -3.89 2.67
N TYR A 37 0.71 -2.91 2.68
CA TYR A 37 -0.61 -3.00 3.31
C TYR A 37 -1.73 -3.26 2.29
N SER A 38 -1.49 -4.10 1.28
CA SER A 38 -2.56 -4.47 0.36
C SER A 38 -3.56 -5.39 1.05
N PRO A 39 -4.88 -5.13 0.98
CA PRO A 39 -5.90 -5.96 1.62
C PRO A 39 -6.22 -7.26 0.85
N SER A 40 -5.54 -7.55 -0.26
CA SER A 40 -5.75 -8.75 -1.07
C SER A 40 -5.57 -10.05 -0.26
N ALA A 41 -6.30 -11.09 -0.62
CA ALA A 41 -6.26 -12.41 0.04
C ALA A 41 -4.84 -13.03 0.06
N GLU A 42 -4.00 -12.67 -0.91
CA GLU A 42 -2.58 -13.06 -0.99
C GLU A 42 -1.73 -12.44 0.12
N VAL A 43 -2.05 -11.22 0.55
CA VAL A 43 -1.34 -10.51 1.62
C VAL A 43 -1.97 -10.80 2.97
N ARG A 44 -3.29 -11.02 3.05
CA ARG A 44 -4.00 -11.30 4.30
C ARG A 44 -3.95 -12.74 4.79
N GLY A 45 -3.80 -13.72 3.90
CA GLY A 45 -4.08 -15.11 4.23
C GLY A 45 -5.54 -15.30 4.71
N HIS A 46 -5.90 -16.52 5.10
CA HIS A 46 -7.26 -16.90 5.51
C HIS A 46 -7.59 -16.56 6.99
N GLY A 47 -6.94 -15.56 7.61
CA GLY A 47 -7.22 -15.15 9.00
C GLY A 47 -6.24 -14.14 9.59
N GLU A 48 -6.66 -13.45 10.65
CA GLU A 48 -5.84 -12.51 11.41
C GLU A 48 -4.51 -13.17 11.84
N GLY A 49 -3.37 -12.65 11.39
CA GLY A 49 -2.03 -13.14 11.73
C GLY A 49 -1.33 -14.01 10.69
N ASN A 50 -1.95 -14.35 9.56
CA ASN A 50 -1.31 -15.04 8.43
C ASN A 50 -0.92 -14.09 7.29
N GLU A 51 -0.65 -12.83 7.64
CA GLU A 51 -0.25 -11.82 6.67
C GLU A 51 1.18 -12.10 6.17
N THR A 52 1.36 -12.28 4.86
CA THR A 52 2.71 -12.50 4.31
C THR A 52 3.46 -11.17 4.34
N LEU A 53 4.54 -11.11 5.12
CA LEU A 53 5.42 -9.95 5.17
C LEU A 53 5.97 -9.65 3.78
N GLN A 54 5.62 -8.50 3.22
CA GLN A 54 6.08 -8.06 1.92
C GLN A 54 7.49 -7.46 2.07
N VAL A 55 8.49 -8.05 1.42
CA VAL A 55 9.90 -7.61 1.49
C VAL A 55 10.37 -7.13 0.12
N GLY A 56 11.39 -6.27 0.08
CA GLY A 56 11.97 -5.80 -1.18
C GLY A 56 11.08 -4.87 -2.02
N LYS A 57 10.05 -4.25 -1.41
CA LYS A 57 9.05 -3.43 -2.12
C LYS A 57 9.32 -1.92 -2.10
N LYS A 58 10.48 -1.46 -1.64
CA LYS A 58 10.83 -0.02 -1.57
C LYS A 58 10.63 0.73 -2.89
N PHE A 59 10.92 0.08 -4.01
CA PHE A 59 10.85 0.68 -5.35
C PHE A 59 9.59 0.31 -6.12
N VAL A 60 8.58 -0.28 -5.46
CA VAL A 60 7.31 -0.58 -6.11
C VAL A 60 6.62 0.71 -6.54
N THR A 61 6.05 0.70 -7.73
CA THR A 61 5.31 1.82 -8.30
C THR A 61 3.88 1.41 -8.64
N ILE A 62 2.98 2.39 -8.69
CA ILE A 62 1.60 2.23 -9.14
C ILE A 62 1.59 2.45 -10.66
N LYS A 63 1.26 1.38 -11.39
CA LYS A 63 1.06 1.41 -12.84
C LYS A 63 -0.26 2.09 -13.20
N HIS A 64 -1.32 1.69 -12.50
CA HIS A 64 -2.69 2.07 -12.85
C HIS A 64 -3.60 2.11 -11.62
N LEU A 65 -4.60 2.99 -11.66
CA LEU A 65 -5.60 3.19 -10.62
C LEU A 65 -6.97 3.16 -11.28
N GLU A 66 -7.86 2.30 -10.79
CA GLU A 66 -9.23 2.18 -11.29
C GLU A 66 -10.24 2.27 -10.15
N MET A 67 -11.38 2.90 -10.41
CA MET A 67 -12.49 2.86 -9.46
C MET A 67 -13.14 1.48 -9.48
N ALA A 68 -13.10 0.78 -8.35
CA ALA A 68 -13.83 -0.47 -8.15
C ALA A 68 -15.25 -0.13 -7.64
N GLY A 69 -16.12 0.25 -8.57
CA GLY A 69 -17.47 0.71 -8.27
C GLY A 69 -17.46 2.04 -7.51
N ARG A 70 -18.32 2.18 -6.48
CA ARG A 70 -18.48 3.42 -5.70
C ARG A 70 -17.82 3.36 -4.31
N TYR A 71 -17.22 2.23 -3.94
CA TYR A 71 -16.81 1.97 -2.55
C TYR A 71 -15.32 1.65 -2.38
N ALA A 72 -14.57 1.48 -3.48
CA ALA A 72 -13.18 1.07 -3.44
C ALA A 72 -12.37 1.58 -4.63
N LEU A 73 -11.05 1.55 -4.44
CA LEU A 73 -10.04 1.81 -5.46
C LEU A 73 -9.27 0.52 -5.75
N ARG A 74 -9.19 0.14 -7.02
CA ARG A 74 -8.30 -0.92 -7.48
C ARG A 74 -6.96 -0.30 -7.87
N ILE A 75 -5.87 -0.87 -7.35
CA ILE A 75 -4.51 -0.38 -7.57
C ILE A 75 -3.70 -1.49 -8.22
N HIS A 76 -3.11 -1.16 -9.37
CA HIS A 76 -2.20 -2.03 -10.11
C HIS A 76 -0.78 -1.58 -9.86
N PHE A 77 0.05 -2.47 -9.32
CA PHE A 77 1.45 -2.21 -9.05
C PHE A 77 2.35 -2.79 -10.16
N ASP A 78 3.53 -2.22 -10.31
CA ASP A 78 4.51 -2.65 -11.32
C ASP A 78 5.06 -4.07 -11.10
N ASP A 79 5.15 -4.48 -9.83
CA ASP A 79 5.63 -5.78 -9.33
C ASP A 79 4.71 -6.98 -9.68
N GLY A 80 3.73 -6.79 -10.56
CA GLY A 80 2.78 -7.83 -10.98
C GLY A 80 1.56 -7.97 -10.08
N HIS A 81 1.39 -7.11 -9.06
CA HIS A 81 0.23 -7.12 -8.18
C HIS A 81 -0.91 -6.26 -8.76
N ASP A 82 -1.92 -6.89 -9.38
CA ASP A 82 -3.09 -6.20 -9.99
C ASP A 82 -4.40 -6.36 -9.20
N SER A 83 -4.39 -7.17 -8.14
CA SER A 83 -5.60 -7.56 -7.40
C SER A 83 -5.84 -6.77 -6.12
N GLY A 84 -5.14 -5.64 -5.92
CA GLY A 84 -5.28 -4.77 -4.76
C GLY A 84 -6.57 -3.94 -4.80
N ILE A 85 -7.63 -4.37 -4.09
CA ILE A 85 -8.89 -3.61 -3.95
C ILE A 85 -8.95 -2.96 -2.57
N TYR A 86 -8.85 -1.64 -2.52
CA TYR A 86 -8.82 -0.85 -1.31
C TYR A 86 -10.15 -0.15 -1.12
N ASP A 87 -10.99 -0.65 -0.21
CA ASP A 87 -12.22 0.05 0.13
C ASP A 87 -11.93 1.36 0.88
N TRP A 88 -12.85 2.31 0.78
CA TRP A 88 -12.65 3.64 1.36
C TRP A 88 -12.50 3.61 2.89
N ASN A 89 -13.17 2.69 3.60
CA ASN A 89 -13.01 2.60 5.05
C ASN A 89 -11.62 2.08 5.41
N TYR A 90 -11.11 1.13 4.63
CA TYR A 90 -9.75 0.63 4.80
C TYR A 90 -8.72 1.73 4.55
N LEU A 91 -8.82 2.47 3.44
CA LEU A 91 -7.92 3.59 3.15
C LEU A 91 -7.96 4.62 4.27
N TYR A 92 -9.15 5.05 4.69
CA TYR A 92 -9.29 5.98 5.80
C TYR A 92 -8.61 5.47 7.08
N ARG A 93 -8.85 4.21 7.46
CA ARG A 93 -8.29 3.60 8.67
C ARG A 93 -6.75 3.53 8.66
N ILE A 94 -6.17 3.14 7.53
CA ILE A 94 -4.70 3.09 7.40
C ILE A 94 -4.10 4.49 7.28
N GLY A 95 -4.87 5.48 6.81
CA GLY A 95 -4.51 6.90 6.80
C GLY A 95 -4.38 7.48 8.20
N GLU A 96 -5.41 7.33 9.04
CA GLU A 96 -5.41 7.82 10.43
C GLU A 96 -4.24 7.25 11.25
N LYS A 97 -3.87 6.00 10.99
CA LYS A 97 -2.85 5.26 11.74
C LYS A 97 -1.58 5.02 10.92
N GLN A 98 -1.32 5.84 9.91
CA GLN A 98 -0.24 5.60 8.95
C GLN A 98 1.12 5.41 9.64
N SER A 99 1.48 6.27 10.59
CA SER A 99 2.75 6.16 11.34
C SER A 99 2.84 4.88 12.16
N LEU A 100 1.73 4.46 12.77
CA LEU A 100 1.66 3.24 13.58
C LEU A 100 1.84 2.00 12.71
N TYR A 101 1.08 1.91 11.60
CA TYR A 101 1.23 0.84 10.63
C TYR A 101 2.65 0.83 10.07
N TRP A 102 3.17 1.97 9.65
CA TRP A 102 4.51 2.04 9.10
C TRP A 102 5.58 1.53 10.07
N GLN A 103 5.49 1.89 11.35
CA GLN A 103 6.42 1.43 12.38
C GLN A 103 6.28 -0.07 12.66
N ASP A 104 5.06 -0.62 12.65
CA ASP A 104 4.80 -2.05 12.74
C ASP A 104 5.46 -2.82 11.58
N TYR A 105 5.32 -2.33 10.34
CA TYR A 105 5.97 -2.92 9.18
C TYR A 105 7.50 -2.94 9.30
N LEU A 106 8.11 -1.81 9.73
CA LEU A 106 9.55 -1.74 9.95
C LEU A 106 10.02 -2.71 11.04
N ALA A 107 9.29 -2.81 12.14
CA ALA A 107 9.60 -3.75 13.22
C ALA A 107 9.52 -5.21 12.75
N LYS A 108 8.50 -5.56 11.94
CA LYS A 108 8.38 -6.90 11.34
C LYS A 108 9.54 -7.23 10.40
N LEU A 109 9.99 -6.26 9.60
CA LEU A 109 11.18 -6.44 8.76
C LEU A 109 12.44 -6.70 9.59
N GLU A 110 12.65 -5.90 10.64
CA GLU A 110 13.80 -6.05 11.53
C GLU A 110 13.79 -7.42 12.24
N GLN A 111 12.64 -7.83 12.79
CA GLN A 111 12.46 -9.14 13.42
C GLN A 111 12.69 -10.31 12.46
N ALA A 112 12.31 -10.16 11.19
CA ALA A 112 12.54 -11.16 10.15
C ALA A 112 13.95 -11.12 9.56
N GLY A 113 14.78 -10.13 9.91
CA GLY A 113 16.08 -9.89 9.27
C GLY A 113 15.96 -9.54 7.79
N GLN A 114 14.82 -8.99 7.38
CA GLN A 114 14.49 -8.65 6.00
C GLN A 114 14.64 -7.15 5.76
N SER A 115 14.65 -6.75 4.49
CA SER A 115 14.83 -5.35 4.08
C SER A 115 13.71 -4.87 3.16
N ARG A 116 13.46 -3.56 3.21
CA ARG A 116 12.58 -2.87 2.25
C ARG A 116 13.18 -2.89 0.85
N GLU A 117 14.50 -2.83 0.77
CA GLU A 117 15.23 -2.83 -0.48
C GLU A 117 15.21 -4.21 -1.12
N PRO A 118 14.90 -4.32 -2.41
CA PRO A 118 15.07 -5.58 -3.11
C PRO A 118 16.54 -5.99 -3.07
N ASN A 119 16.79 -7.27 -2.81
CA ASN A 119 18.12 -7.86 -2.89
C ASN A 119 18.53 -7.93 -4.37
N PHE A 120 19.04 -6.83 -4.91
CA PHE A 120 19.79 -6.87 -6.17
C PHE A 120 21.12 -7.56 -5.88
N ILE A 121 21.21 -8.85 -6.22
CA ILE A 121 22.51 -9.52 -6.34
C ILE A 121 23.22 -8.78 -7.48
N ASN A 122 24.19 -7.92 -7.13
CA ASN A 122 25.09 -7.32 -8.09
C ASN A 122 25.99 -8.44 -8.65
N ILE A 123 25.56 -9.07 -9.74
CA ILE A 123 26.44 -9.86 -10.60
C ILE A 123 27.36 -8.93 -11.39
N THR A 124 28.25 -8.23 -10.69
CA THR A 124 29.35 -7.49 -11.33
C THR A 124 30.66 -8.14 -10.95
N GLN A 125 30.88 -9.34 -11.48
CA GLN A 125 32.22 -9.88 -11.67
C GLN A 125 32.17 -10.94 -12.75
N LEU A 126 32.54 -10.55 -13.98
CA LEU A 126 33.22 -11.35 -15.00
C LEU A 126 33.92 -10.39 -15.97
#